data_AF-A0AAW8JIM6-F1
#
_entry.id   AF-A0AAW8JIM6-F1
#
_cell.length_a   1.000
_cell.length_b   1.000
_cell.length_c   1.000
_cell.angle_alpha   90.00
_cell.angle_beta   90.00
_cell.angle_gamma   90.00
#
_symmetry.space_group_name_H-M   'P 1'
#
loop_
_entity.id
_entity.type
_entity.pdbx_description
1 polymer ?
#
loop_
_entity_poly.entity_id
_entity_poly.type
_entity_poly.pdbx_seq_one_letter_code
_entity_poly.pdbx_strand_id
1 'polypeptide(L)'
;MMSFISDIKYLLVLLSSILLTACSANNFDILGTPKSSDYLADKQGNKVFTCTGRALYKNTPNTDHFWKYNNLPKGTTEFTCVDGKAYLKGKEPK
;
A
#
# COMPACT_ATOMS: atom_id res chain seq x y z
N MET A 1 40.18 25.66 39.66
CA MET A 1 40.02 24.53 38.70
C MET A 1 38.61 23.97 38.85
N MET A 2 37.57 24.76 38.55
CA MET A 2 36.16 24.34 38.72
C MET A 2 35.22 24.80 37.59
N SER A 3 35.65 25.71 36.71
CA SER A 3 34.82 26.17 35.60
C SER A 3 34.75 25.16 34.45
N PHE A 4 35.88 24.52 34.09
CA PHE A 4 35.97 23.59 32.96
C PHE A 4 35.07 22.35 33.04
N ILE A 5 34.68 21.92 34.25
CA ILE A 5 33.82 20.74 34.45
C ILE A 5 32.34 21.08 34.20
N SER A 6 31.93 22.33 34.43
CA SER A 6 30.57 22.79 34.14
C SER A 6 30.32 22.85 32.64
N ASP A 7 31.27 23.38 31.88
CA ASP A 7 31.14 23.57 30.43
C ASP A 7 30.96 22.24 29.68
N ILE A 8 31.68 21.18 30.10
CA ILE A 8 31.57 19.84 29.52
C ILE A 8 30.18 19.22 29.79
N LYS A 9 29.62 19.44 30.99
CA LYS A 9 28.29 18.94 31.35
C LYS A 9 27.20 19.62 30.53
N TYR A 10 27.30 20.94 30.32
CA TYR A 10 26.36 21.68 29.47
C TYR A 10 26.45 21.26 28.00
N LEU A 11 27.67 21.01 27.49
CA LEU A 11 27.88 20.53 26.12
C LEU A 11 27.25 19.15 25.88
N LEU A 12 27.38 18.23 26.85
CA LEU A 12 26.76 16.91 26.81
C LEU A 12 25.23 16.98 26.84
N VAL A 13 24.65 17.87 27.65
CA VAL A 13 23.19 18.06 27.73
C VAL A 13 22.64 18.67 26.43
N LEU A 14 23.36 19.62 25.83
CA LEU A 14 23.01 20.20 24.52
C LEU A 14 23.06 19.16 23.40
N LEU A 15 24.09 18.32 23.34
CA LEU A 15 24.20 17.22 22.36
C LEU A 15 23.10 16.17 22.52
N SER A 16 22.70 15.83 23.76
CA SER A 16 21.58 14.89 23.98
C SER A 16 20.23 15.45 23.55
N SER A 17 20.06 16.77 23.55
CA SER A 17 18.79 17.42 23.17
C SER A 17 18.54 17.39 21.65
N ILE A 18 19.62 17.39 20.86
CA ILE A 18 19.55 17.38 19.39
C ILE A 18 19.17 15.99 18.85
N LEU A 19 19.41 14.92 19.62
CA LEU A 19 19.06 13.55 19.23
C LEU A 19 17.57 13.21 19.44
N LEU A 20 16.81 14.03 20.19
CA LEU A 20 15.39 13.76 20.48
C LEU A 20 14.41 14.29 19.42
N THR A 21 14.86 15.06 18.41
CA THR A 21 13.97 15.61 17.35
C THR A 21 13.86 14.72 16.10
N ALA A 22 14.47 13.53 16.08
CA ALA A 22 14.38 12.60 14.94
C ALA A 22 13.16 11.66 14.95
N CYS A 23 12.34 11.65 16.01
CA CYS A 23 11.17 10.75 16.12
C CYS A 23 9.80 11.45 16.03
N SER A 24 9.76 12.71 15.57
CA SER A 24 8.50 13.43 15.30
C SER A 24 8.28 13.73 13.82
N ALA A 25 8.83 12.90 12.92
CA ALA A 25 8.38 12.81 11.53
C ALA A 25 7.16 11.86 11.42
N ASN A 26 6.17 12.03 12.29
CA ASN A 26 4.99 11.20 12.29
C ASN A 26 3.87 11.99 11.60
N ASN A 27 3.55 11.57 10.37
CA ASN A 27 2.35 11.92 9.60
C ASN A 27 2.40 13.17 8.71
N PHE A 28 3.38 13.24 7.80
CA PHE A 28 3.06 13.78 6.48
C PHE A 28 2.48 12.66 5.59
N ASP A 29 1.25 12.23 5.87
CA ASP A 29 0.44 11.46 4.90
C ASP A 29 -0.25 12.46 3.95
N ILE A 30 0.55 13.26 3.23
CA ILE A 30 0.06 14.25 2.24
C ILE A 30 -0.52 13.53 1.01
N LEU A 31 -0.09 12.29 0.76
CA LEU A 31 -0.70 11.37 -0.21
C LEU A 31 -1.25 10.18 0.55
N GLY A 32 -2.46 10.33 1.11
CA GLY A 32 -3.16 9.28 1.86
C GLY A 32 -2.92 7.89 1.26
N THR A 33 -2.24 7.01 2.01
CA THR A 33 -2.04 5.63 1.58
C THR A 33 -3.40 4.95 1.35
N PRO A 34 -3.62 4.26 0.21
CA PRO A 34 -4.91 3.64 -0.04
C PRO A 34 -5.23 2.61 1.04
N LYS A 35 -6.40 2.74 1.66
CA LYS A 35 -6.84 1.85 2.73
C LYS A 35 -7.20 0.50 2.14
N SER A 36 -7.13 -0.56 2.95
CA SER A 36 -7.52 -1.91 2.49
C SER A 36 -8.99 -1.95 1.99
N SER A 37 -9.85 -1.08 2.52
CA SER A 37 -11.24 -0.91 2.10
C SER A 37 -11.39 -0.48 0.64
N ASP A 38 -10.39 0.19 0.08
CA ASP A 38 -10.43 0.82 -1.24
C ASP A 38 -10.18 -0.21 -2.35
N TYR A 39 -9.67 -1.39 -1.99
CA TYR A 39 -9.43 -2.51 -2.91
C TYR A 39 -10.65 -3.40 -3.03
N LEU A 40 -10.82 -4.00 -4.20
CA LEU A 40 -11.75 -5.09 -4.43
C LEU A 40 -11.31 -6.30 -3.61
N ALA A 41 -12.26 -6.95 -2.95
CA ALA A 41 -12.00 -8.11 -2.10
C ALA A 41 -12.82 -9.31 -2.57
N ASP A 42 -12.24 -10.51 -2.47
CA ASP A 42 -12.96 -11.76 -2.68
C ASP A 42 -13.93 -12.06 -1.52
N LYS A 43 -14.58 -13.22 -1.56
CA LYS A 43 -15.54 -13.63 -0.53
C LYS A 43 -14.89 -13.88 0.84
N GLN A 44 -13.58 -14.07 0.89
CA GLN A 44 -12.79 -14.30 2.09
C GLN A 44 -12.16 -12.99 2.61
N GLY A 45 -12.33 -11.87 1.89
CA GLY A 45 -11.77 -10.58 2.25
C GLY A 45 -10.36 -10.33 1.72
N ASN A 46 -9.80 -11.23 0.90
CA ASN A 46 -8.47 -11.01 0.32
C ASN A 46 -8.56 -10.03 -0.85
N LYS A 47 -7.51 -9.22 -1.02
CA LYS A 47 -7.40 -8.31 -2.16
C LYS A 47 -7.39 -9.09 -3.46
N VAL A 48 -8.15 -8.61 -4.44
CA VAL A 48 -8.18 -9.16 -5.80
C VAL A 48 -7.09 -8.48 -6.63
N PHE A 49 -6.29 -9.28 -7.33
CA PHE A 49 -5.20 -8.81 -8.18
C PHE A 49 -5.45 -9.17 -9.63
N THR A 50 -5.01 -8.30 -10.54
CA THR A 50 -4.89 -8.60 -11.97
C THR A 50 -3.89 -9.73 -12.21
N CYS A 51 -3.90 -10.30 -13.42
CA CYS A 51 -2.96 -11.34 -13.81
C CYS A 51 -1.48 -10.92 -13.85
N THR A 52 -1.19 -9.61 -13.73
CA THR A 52 0.16 -9.06 -13.62
C THR A 52 0.54 -8.65 -12.19
N GLY A 53 -0.29 -8.98 -11.20
CA GLY A 53 -0.01 -8.72 -9.78
C GLY A 53 -0.40 -7.32 -9.30
N ARG A 54 -1.09 -6.51 -10.09
CA ARG A 54 -1.61 -5.20 -9.65
C ARG A 54 -2.95 -5.37 -8.93
N ALA A 55 -3.09 -4.81 -7.74
CA ALA A 55 -4.34 -4.84 -6.98
C ALA A 55 -5.44 -4.03 -7.69
N LEU A 56 -6.67 -4.56 -7.69
CA LEU A 56 -7.85 -3.89 -8.24
C LEU A 56 -8.51 -2.99 -7.20
N TYR A 57 -8.75 -1.73 -7.56
CA TYR A 57 -9.42 -0.75 -6.70
C TYR A 57 -10.92 -0.72 -6.98
N LYS A 58 -11.75 -0.63 -5.94
CA LYS A 58 -13.20 -0.48 -6.09
C LYS A 58 -13.54 0.81 -6.82
N ASN A 59 -14.57 0.77 -7.66
CA ASN A 59 -15.16 1.94 -8.30
C ASN A 59 -14.17 2.81 -9.10
N THR A 60 -13.10 2.22 -9.64
CA THR A 60 -12.14 2.92 -10.49
C THR A 60 -12.32 2.54 -11.96
N PRO A 61 -12.07 3.47 -12.91
CA PRO A 61 -12.08 3.16 -14.34
C PRO A 61 -11.11 2.04 -14.73
N ASN A 62 -9.98 1.89 -14.01
CA ASN A 62 -9.00 0.84 -14.26
C ASN A 62 -9.57 -0.56 -13.99
N THR A 63 -10.32 -0.73 -12.90
CA THR A 63 -10.97 -2.01 -12.59
C THR A 63 -12.12 -2.29 -13.56
N ASP A 64 -12.87 -1.27 -13.95
CA ASP A 64 -13.90 -1.40 -14.99
C ASP A 64 -13.28 -1.81 -16.34
N HIS A 65 -12.15 -1.21 -16.71
CA HIS A 65 -11.39 -1.57 -17.90
C HIS A 65 -10.86 -3.00 -17.82
N PHE A 66 -10.38 -3.44 -16.65
CA PHE A 66 -9.92 -4.81 -16.45
C PHE A 66 -11.03 -5.82 -16.76
N TRP A 67 -12.24 -5.63 -16.25
CA TRP A 67 -13.36 -6.53 -16.55
C TRP A 67 -13.71 -6.52 -18.03
N LYS A 68 -13.80 -5.32 -18.64
CA LYS A 68 -14.12 -5.18 -20.07
C LYS A 68 -13.07 -5.84 -20.97
N TYR A 69 -11.78 -5.60 -20.73
CA TYR A 69 -10.68 -6.15 -21.51
C TYR A 69 -10.65 -7.69 -21.48
N ASN A 70 -11.02 -8.27 -20.34
CA ASN A 70 -11.04 -9.72 -20.14
C ASN A 70 -12.40 -10.36 -20.43
N ASN A 71 -13.39 -9.61 -20.94
CA ASN A 71 -14.77 -10.07 -21.13
C ASN A 71 -15.40 -10.70 -19.87
N LEU A 72 -15.08 -10.14 -18.70
CA LEU A 72 -15.64 -10.56 -17.41
C LEU A 72 -16.85 -9.69 -17.05
N PRO A 73 -17.85 -10.24 -16.36
CA PRO A 73 -18.89 -9.44 -15.70
C PRO A 73 -18.28 -8.40 -14.75
N LYS A 74 -18.92 -7.23 -14.65
CA LYS A 74 -18.52 -6.21 -13.67
C LYS A 74 -18.67 -6.76 -12.26
N GLY A 75 -17.65 -6.56 -11.42
CA GLY A 75 -17.64 -7.09 -10.06
C GLY A 75 -17.09 -8.51 -9.92
N THR A 76 -16.65 -9.16 -11.00
CA THR A 76 -16.03 -10.50 -10.91
C THR A 76 -14.74 -10.45 -10.08
N THR A 77 -14.72 -11.22 -9.00
CA THR A 77 -13.56 -11.44 -8.11
C THR A 77 -12.93 -12.82 -8.28
N GLU A 78 -13.65 -13.75 -8.90
CA GLU A 78 -13.24 -15.13 -9.12
C GLU A 78 -12.91 -15.35 -10.59
N PHE A 79 -11.62 -15.49 -10.90
CA PHE A 79 -11.12 -15.76 -12.23
C PHE A 79 -9.79 -16.49 -12.17
N THR A 80 -9.40 -17.12 -13.27
CA THR A 80 -8.09 -17.75 -13.48
C THR A 80 -7.29 -16.93 -14.47
N CYS A 81 -5.98 -16.87 -14.28
CA CYS A 81 -5.06 -16.21 -15.21
C CYS A 81 -4.37 -17.24 -16.09
N VAL A 82 -4.47 -17.07 -17.41
CA VAL A 82 -3.78 -17.87 -18.43
C VAL A 82 -3.11 -16.90 -19.38
N ASP A 83 -1.79 -17.00 -19.54
CA ASP A 83 -0.96 -16.12 -20.39
C ASP A 83 -1.23 -14.61 -20.19
N GLY A 84 -1.42 -14.21 -18.92
CA GLY A 84 -1.67 -12.81 -18.55
C GLY A 84 -3.10 -12.31 -18.80
N LYS A 85 -4.00 -13.16 -19.31
CA LYS A 85 -5.42 -12.87 -19.51
C LYS A 85 -6.29 -13.56 -18.46
N ALA A 86 -7.30 -12.86 -17.97
CA ALA A 86 -8.22 -13.36 -16.96
C ALA A 86 -9.44 -14.03 -17.60
N TYR A 87 -9.84 -15.18 -17.07
CA TYR A 87 -10.99 -15.97 -17.53
C TYR A 87 -11.87 -16.36 -16.36
N LEU A 88 -13.18 -16.44 -16.58
CA LEU A 88 -14.06 -17.12 -15.62
C LEU A 88 -13.59 -18.56 -15.47
N LYS A 89 -13.58 -19.07 -14.23
CA LYS A 89 -13.19 -20.46 -13.95
C LYS A 89 -13.97 -21.44 -14.86
N GLY A 90 -13.24 -22.31 -15.56
CA GLY A 90 -13.80 -23.27 -16.51
C GLY A 90 -14.12 -22.69 -17.89
N LYS A 91 -13.78 -21.42 -18.15
CA LYS A 91 -13.87 -20.76 -19.46
C LYS A 91 -12.51 -20.40 -20.03
N GLU A 92 -11.42 -20.79 -19.36
CA GLU A 92 -10.07 -20.74 -19.92
C GLU A 92 -9.95 -21.54 -21.22
N PRO A 93 -9.07 -21.10 -22.15
CA PRO A 93 -8.71 -21.89 -23.32
C PRO A 93 -8.11 -23.24 -22.88
N LYS A 94 -8.40 -24.29 -23.64
CA LYS A 94 -7.88 -25.65 -23.43
C LYS A 94 -6.58 -25.87 -24.15
#